data_AF-A0A820IKY4-F1
#
_entry.id   AF-A0A820IKY4-F1
#
_cell.length_a   1.000
_cell.length_b   1.000
_cell.length_c   1.000
_cell.angle_alpha   90.00
_cell.angle_beta   90.00
_cell.angle_gamma   90.00
#
_symmetry.space_group_name_H-M   'P 1'
#
loop_
_entity.id
_entity.type
_entity.pdbx_description
1 polymer ?
#
loop_
_entity_poly.entity_id
_entity_poly.type
_entity_poly.pdbx_seq_one_letter_code
_entity_poly.pdbx_strand_id
1 'polypeptide(L)'
;MIFRAEKVVRLIAILIVIALLYFLIIFYYPDESSTENDIDYSMIETESNDTIIHTAVVLSLAKDTAHIAEFHLLYDSWRFIQNFSPLSQQVLIDLIVFCEQPSCSQLPSSCLPLSYNKKFQKIPTCFYEELSIKIVEEWNDYLYMTSIAFLLTKEYKQTILKYHWILRVDQDAILSPGLLFGLLKKHP
;
A
#
# COMPACT_ATOMS: atom_id res chain seq x y z
N MET A 1 8.95 -30.26 -56.73
CA MET A 1 9.90 -30.33 -55.59
C MET A 1 9.99 -29.01 -54.80
N ILE A 2 8.95 -28.16 -54.80
CA ILE A 2 8.97 -26.80 -54.20
C ILE A 2 8.14 -26.71 -52.89
N PHE A 3 7.18 -27.61 -52.68
CA PHE A 3 6.33 -27.66 -51.48
C PHE A 3 7.04 -28.04 -50.16
N ARG A 4 8.29 -28.51 -50.23
CA ARG A 4 9.05 -28.96 -49.05
C ARG A 4 9.77 -27.82 -48.33
N ALA A 5 10.13 -26.75 -49.05
CA ALA A 5 10.86 -25.61 -48.49
C ALA A 5 9.97 -24.74 -47.59
N GLU A 6 8.71 -24.52 -47.96
CA GLU A 6 7.81 -23.63 -47.22
C GLU A 6 7.46 -24.19 -45.83
N LYS A 7 7.32 -25.51 -45.70
CA LYS A 7 7.09 -26.17 -44.40
C LYS A 7 8.30 -26.09 -43.48
N VAL A 8 9.52 -26.12 -44.04
CA VAL A 8 10.76 -26.01 -43.27
C VAL A 8 10.94 -24.58 -42.74
N VAL A 9 10.64 -23.57 -43.56
CA VAL A 9 10.71 -22.17 -43.13
C VAL A 9 9.73 -21.87 -41.98
N ARG A 10 8.49 -22.38 -42.06
CA ARG A 10 7.52 -22.23 -40.97
C ARG A 10 7.95 -22.93 -39.68
N LEU A 11 8.56 -24.12 -39.79
CA LEU A 11 9.06 -24.85 -38.63
C LEU A 11 10.21 -24.10 -37.93
N ILE A 12 11.12 -23.53 -38.71
CA ILE A 12 12.24 -22.72 -38.18
C ILE A 12 11.70 -21.47 -37.48
N ALA A 13 10.72 -20.77 -38.08
CA ALA A 13 10.12 -19.59 -37.46
C ALA A 13 9.45 -19.90 -36.11
N ILE A 14 8.72 -21.03 -36.02
CA ILE A 14 8.09 -21.47 -34.76
C ILE A 14 9.15 -21.79 -33.70
N LEU A 15 10.24 -22.47 -34.07
CA LEU A 15 11.32 -22.79 -33.15
C LEU A 15 12.03 -21.53 -32.60
N ILE A 16 12.20 -20.50 -33.43
CA ILE A 16 12.77 -19.22 -33.00
C ILE A 16 11.84 -18.53 -31.98
N VAL A 17 10.52 -18.51 -32.24
CA VAL A 17 9.55 -17.92 -31.30
C VAL A 17 9.54 -18.67 -29.96
N ILE A 18 9.57 -20.00 -29.98
CA ILE A 18 9.65 -20.82 -28.76
C ILE A 18 10.94 -20.51 -28.00
N ALA A 19 12.08 -20.43 -28.68
CA ALA A 19 13.36 -20.12 -28.03
C ALA A 19 13.37 -18.72 -27.39
N LEU A 20 12.76 -17.72 -28.06
CA LEU A 20 12.62 -16.37 -27.51
C LEU A 20 11.69 -16.34 -26.28
N LEU A 21 10.60 -17.11 -26.30
CA LEU A 21 9.71 -17.23 -25.14
C LEU A 21 10.41 -17.90 -23.95
N TYR A 22 11.18 -18.97 -24.17
CA TYR A 22 11.97 -19.59 -23.11
C TYR A 22 13.04 -18.65 -22.56
N PHE A 23 13.71 -17.88 -23.43
CA PHE A 23 14.68 -16.89 -23.00
C PHE A 23 14.02 -15.80 -22.13
N LEU A 24 12.83 -15.33 -22.52
CA LEU A 24 12.06 -14.38 -21.70
C LEU A 24 11.65 -14.99 -20.35
N ILE A 25 11.20 -16.24 -20.30
CA ILE A 25 10.83 -16.89 -19.03
C ILE A 25 12.04 -16.97 -18.10
N ILE A 26 13.20 -17.40 -18.60
CA ILE A 26 14.42 -17.56 -17.78
C ILE A 26 14.96 -16.21 -17.28
N PHE A 27 14.92 -15.15 -18.11
CA PHE A 27 15.52 -13.86 -17.76
C PHE A 27 14.57 -12.88 -17.08
N TYR A 28 13.27 -12.96 -17.32
CA TYR A 28 12.28 -12.05 -16.70
C TYR A 28 11.58 -12.66 -15.49
N TYR A 29 11.65 -13.98 -15.30
CA TYR A 29 11.07 -14.67 -14.15
C TYR A 29 12.18 -15.40 -13.40
N PRO A 30 13.00 -14.70 -12.58
CA PRO A 30 14.00 -15.38 -11.76
C PRO A 30 13.28 -16.36 -10.82
N ASP A 31 13.73 -17.61 -10.88
CA ASP A 31 13.25 -18.72 -10.07
C ASP A 31 13.42 -18.36 -8.58
N GLU A 32 12.30 -18.09 -7.89
CA GLU A 32 12.24 -17.89 -6.44
C GLU A 32 12.40 -19.26 -5.77
N SER A 33 13.61 -19.82 -5.88
CA SER A 33 14.00 -21.00 -5.12
C SER A 33 14.20 -20.58 -3.67
N SER A 34 13.13 -20.77 -2.91
CA SER A 34 13.08 -20.71 -1.46
C SER A 34 14.18 -21.59 -0.85
N THR A 35 15.17 -20.95 -0.22
CA THR A 35 15.97 -21.60 0.82
C THR A 35 15.06 -21.83 2.03
N GLU A 36 14.53 -23.05 2.10
CA GLU A 36 13.85 -23.63 3.26
C GLU A 36 14.91 -23.81 4.36
N ASN A 37 14.98 -22.85 5.30
CA ASN A 37 15.69 -23.05 6.55
C ASN A 37 14.70 -23.67 7.54
N ASP A 38 14.92 -24.94 7.87
CA ASP A 38 14.26 -25.64 8.97
C ASP A 38 14.42 -24.84 10.27
N ILE A 39 13.33 -24.24 10.73
CA ILE A 39 13.24 -23.65 12.07
C ILE A 39 12.68 -24.75 12.99
N ASP A 40 13.53 -25.19 13.93
CA ASP A 40 13.20 -26.12 15.00
C ASP A 40 12.02 -25.59 15.82
N TYR A 41 10.87 -26.27 15.70
CA TYR A 41 9.59 -25.92 16.32
C TYR A 41 9.45 -26.43 17.76
N SER A 42 10.52 -26.93 18.39
CA SER A 42 10.48 -27.48 19.74
C SER A 42 11.07 -26.52 20.78
N MET A 43 10.28 -25.48 21.13
CA MET A 43 10.23 -24.77 22.42
C MET A 43 9.69 -23.35 22.20
N ILE A 44 8.38 -23.24 22.00
CA ILE A 44 7.66 -21.99 22.25
C ILE A 44 6.81 -22.26 23.49
N GLU A 45 7.37 -21.92 24.65
CA GLU A 45 6.57 -21.65 25.84
C GLU A 45 5.53 -20.59 25.46
N THR A 46 4.31 -20.83 25.90
CA THR A 46 3.13 -20.01 25.64
C THR A 46 3.22 -18.72 26.45
N GLU A 47 4.00 -17.75 25.96
CA GLU A 47 3.81 -16.34 26.30
C GLU A 47 2.70 -15.79 25.41
N SER A 48 1.61 -15.29 26.00
CA SER A 48 0.57 -14.55 25.29
C SER A 48 1.18 -13.25 24.76
N ASN A 49 1.74 -13.31 23.55
CA ASN A 49 2.22 -12.15 22.83
C ASN A 49 1.00 -11.35 22.35
N ASP A 50 0.56 -10.37 23.15
CA ASP A 50 -0.40 -9.34 22.73
C ASP A 50 0.24 -8.51 21.60
N THR A 51 0.22 -9.06 20.38
CA THR A 51 0.75 -8.41 19.19
C THR A 51 -0.23 -7.34 18.76
N ILE A 52 0.14 -6.07 18.95
CA ILE A 52 -0.66 -4.94 18.52
C ILE A 52 -0.75 -4.93 16.99
N ILE A 53 -1.97 -4.91 16.46
CA ILE A 53 -2.22 -4.89 15.02
C ILE A 53 -2.01 -3.46 14.51
N HIS A 54 -0.88 -3.24 13.84
CA HIS A 54 -0.63 -2.02 13.08
C HIS A 54 -1.31 -2.02 11.70
N THR A 55 -2.16 -1.04 11.44
CA THR A 55 -2.88 -0.83 10.18
C THR A 55 -2.59 0.57 9.64
N ALA A 56 -2.46 0.72 8.32
CA ALA A 56 -2.41 2.03 7.67
C ALA A 56 -3.72 2.28 6.94
N VAL A 57 -4.38 3.40 7.24
CA VAL A 57 -5.43 3.96 6.38
C VAL A 57 -4.77 4.97 5.46
N VAL A 58 -4.87 4.75 4.16
CA VAL A 58 -4.16 5.51 3.13
C VAL A 58 -5.16 6.21 2.23
N LEU A 59 -4.95 7.49 1.95
CA LEU A 59 -5.73 8.23 0.96
C LEU A 59 -4.88 9.11 0.06
N SER A 60 -5.42 9.43 -1.12
CA SER A 60 -4.94 10.49 -1.99
C SER A 60 -5.86 11.70 -1.85
N LEU A 61 -5.29 12.88 -1.58
CA LEU A 61 -6.00 14.14 -1.38
C LEU A 61 -5.66 15.11 -2.51
N ALA A 62 -6.57 15.26 -3.46
CA ALA A 62 -6.35 16.14 -4.61
C ALA A 62 -6.36 17.62 -4.22
N LYS A 63 -5.90 18.48 -5.13
CA LYS A 63 -5.77 19.94 -4.94
C LYS A 63 -7.07 20.73 -4.71
N ASP A 64 -8.24 20.10 -4.72
CA ASP A 64 -9.54 20.79 -4.58
C ASP A 64 -9.85 21.13 -3.11
N THR A 65 -10.33 22.34 -2.87
CA THR A 65 -10.79 22.78 -1.54
C THR A 65 -12.04 22.06 -1.04
N ALA A 66 -12.91 21.54 -1.90
CA ALA A 66 -14.04 20.73 -1.44
C ALA A 66 -13.55 19.44 -0.75
N HIS A 67 -12.45 18.88 -1.27
CA HIS A 67 -11.85 17.65 -0.78
C HIS A 67 -11.18 17.81 0.59
N ILE A 68 -10.72 19.03 0.94
CA ILE A 68 -10.17 19.25 2.29
C ILE A 68 -11.26 19.18 3.36
N ALA A 69 -12.48 19.65 3.05
CA ALA A 69 -13.60 19.59 4.00
C ALA A 69 -14.03 18.14 4.24
N GLU A 70 -14.09 17.33 3.18
CA GLU A 70 -14.34 15.88 3.24
C GLU A 70 -13.25 15.18 4.07
N PHE A 71 -11.98 15.50 3.79
CA PHE A 71 -10.86 14.97 4.56
C PHE A 71 -10.95 15.27 6.06
N HIS A 72 -11.43 16.46 6.46
CA HIS A 72 -11.61 16.76 7.88
C HIS A 72 -12.64 15.84 8.55
N LEU A 73 -13.70 15.44 7.85
CA LEU A 73 -14.64 14.44 8.35
C LEU A 73 -13.97 13.07 8.53
N LEU A 74 -13.16 12.65 7.55
CA LEU A 74 -12.37 11.42 7.65
C LEU A 74 -11.39 11.49 8.83
N TYR A 75 -10.64 12.58 8.97
CA TYR A 75 -9.66 12.80 10.03
C TYR A 75 -10.31 12.75 11.43
N ASP A 76 -11.47 13.38 11.61
CA ASP A 76 -12.20 13.34 12.88
C ASP A 76 -12.75 11.95 13.18
N SER A 77 -13.25 11.24 12.17
CA SER A 77 -13.69 9.85 12.33
C SER A 77 -12.53 8.91 12.69
N TRP A 78 -11.35 9.11 12.10
CA TRP A 78 -10.13 8.41 12.45
C TRP A 78 -9.76 8.67 13.91
N ARG A 79 -9.69 9.94 14.34
CA ARG A 79 -9.41 10.29 15.75
C ARG A 79 -10.42 9.65 16.70
N PHE A 80 -11.69 9.62 16.32
CA PHE A 80 -12.74 9.00 17.13
C PHE A 80 -12.48 7.51 17.35
N ILE A 81 -12.23 6.75 16.29
CA ILE A 81 -12.04 5.29 16.42
C ILE A 81 -10.78 4.93 17.20
N GLN A 82 -9.72 5.75 17.15
CA GLN A 82 -8.51 5.53 17.94
C GLN A 82 -8.70 5.67 19.44
N ASN A 83 -9.78 6.33 19.86
CA ASN A 83 -10.15 6.47 21.26
C ASN A 83 -11.32 5.54 21.64
N PHE A 84 -11.73 4.64 20.74
CA PHE A 84 -12.85 3.73 20.96
C PHE A 84 -12.41 2.50 21.79
N SER A 85 -12.45 2.67 23.11
CA SER A 85 -12.14 1.63 24.10
C SER A 85 -13.22 0.52 24.13
N PRO A 86 -12.85 -0.76 24.40
CA PRO A 86 -11.48 -1.26 24.67
C PRO A 86 -10.69 -1.63 23.41
N LEU A 87 -11.32 -1.59 22.24
CA LEU A 87 -10.77 -2.16 21.00
C LEU A 87 -9.50 -1.45 20.51
N SER A 88 -9.40 -0.14 20.75
CA SER A 88 -8.25 0.66 20.33
C SER A 88 -6.94 0.35 21.06
N GLN A 89 -6.96 -0.52 22.08
CA GLN A 89 -5.75 -0.96 22.78
C GLN A 89 -4.96 -2.04 22.01
N GLN A 90 -5.65 -2.80 21.16
CA GLN A 90 -5.08 -3.93 20.41
C GLN A 90 -4.82 -3.59 18.93
N VAL A 91 -5.37 -2.48 18.45
CA VAL A 91 -5.24 -2.05 17.05
C VAL A 91 -4.75 -0.60 17.00
N LEU A 92 -3.63 -0.38 16.32
CA LEU A 92 -3.13 0.94 15.99
C LEU A 92 -3.34 1.21 14.51
N ILE A 93 -3.92 2.37 14.21
CA ILE A 93 -4.29 2.78 12.85
C ILE A 93 -3.60 4.12 12.57
N ASP A 94 -2.59 4.12 11.72
CA ASP A 94 -2.02 5.37 11.22
C ASP A 94 -2.85 5.87 10.04
N LEU A 95 -2.98 7.19 9.92
CA LEU A 95 -3.60 7.83 8.78
C LEU A 95 -2.49 8.39 7.89
N ILE A 96 -2.37 7.95 6.65
CA ILE A 96 -1.33 8.38 5.71
C ILE A 96 -1.99 9.12 4.55
N VAL A 97 -1.67 10.40 4.41
CA VAL A 97 -2.26 11.31 3.43
C VAL A 97 -1.25 11.64 2.35
N PHE A 98 -1.55 11.25 1.11
CA PHE A 98 -0.77 11.68 -0.05
C PHE A 98 -1.48 12.84 -0.70
N CYS A 99 -0.94 14.05 -0.60
CA CYS A 99 -1.69 15.26 -0.92
C CYS A 99 -1.06 16.03 -2.08
N GLU A 100 -1.89 16.77 -2.80
CA GLU A 100 -1.45 17.79 -3.76
C GLU A 100 -1.52 19.17 -3.13
N GLN A 101 -0.72 20.13 -3.63
CA GLN A 101 -0.88 21.53 -3.25
C GLN A 101 -2.10 22.16 -3.96
N PRO A 102 -2.90 23.00 -3.27
CA PRO A 102 -2.66 23.57 -1.94
C PRO A 102 -3.18 22.74 -0.76
N SER A 103 -3.84 21.60 -0.99
CA SER A 103 -4.48 20.79 0.05
C SER A 103 -3.50 20.31 1.13
N CYS A 104 -2.26 19.98 0.78
CA CYS A 104 -1.21 19.64 1.75
C CYS A 104 -1.01 20.72 2.83
N SER A 105 -1.05 21.99 2.45
CA SER A 105 -0.83 23.11 3.37
C SER A 105 -1.97 23.32 4.37
N GLN A 106 -3.12 22.66 4.13
CA GLN A 106 -4.34 22.78 4.93
C GLN A 106 -4.56 21.56 5.84
N LEU A 107 -3.64 20.59 5.84
CA LEU A 107 -3.71 19.46 6.75
C LEU A 107 -3.59 19.92 8.22
N PRO A 108 -4.22 19.21 9.17
CA PRO A 108 -4.05 19.46 10.60
C PRO A 108 -2.57 19.49 10.98
N SER A 109 -2.19 20.44 11.84
CA SER A 109 -0.79 20.61 12.28
C SER A 109 -0.22 19.40 13.04
N SER A 110 -1.07 18.46 13.45
CA SER A 110 -0.64 17.19 14.04
C SER A 110 -0.11 16.19 13.01
N CYS A 111 -0.37 16.39 11.72
CA CYS A 111 0.09 15.50 10.67
C CYS A 111 1.57 15.75 10.40
N LEU A 112 2.36 14.68 10.46
CA LEU A 112 3.81 14.73 10.34
C LEU A 112 4.25 14.28 8.94
N PRO A 113 5.37 14.77 8.40
CA PRO A 113 5.88 14.22 7.15
C PRO A 113 6.13 12.71 7.25
N LEU A 114 5.78 11.95 6.22
CA LEU A 114 5.91 10.48 6.19
C LEU A 114 7.35 10.01 6.40
N SER A 115 8.33 10.83 6.04
CA SER A 115 9.76 10.62 6.30
C SER A 115 10.11 10.52 7.81
N TYR A 116 9.25 11.00 8.71
CA TYR A 116 9.39 10.82 10.16
C TYR A 116 8.93 9.43 10.64
N ASN A 117 8.28 8.63 9.80
CA ASN A 117 7.93 7.24 10.09
C ASN A 117 9.17 6.35 10.02
N LYS A 118 10.12 6.58 10.92
CA LYS A 118 11.36 5.80 11.03
C LYS A 118 11.16 4.50 11.80
N LYS A 119 10.21 4.48 12.74
CA LYS A 119 9.85 3.34 13.57
C LYS A 119 8.34 3.40 13.85
N PHE A 120 7.73 2.23 14.08
CA PHE A 120 6.36 2.21 14.57
C PHE A 120 6.24 2.99 15.86
N GLN A 121 5.28 3.90 15.87
CA GLN A 121 4.91 4.59 17.08
C GLN A 121 3.92 3.71 17.84
N LYS A 122 3.98 3.77 19.17
CA LYS A 122 2.97 3.14 20.05
C LYS A 122 1.66 3.95 20.09
N ILE A 123 1.58 5.01 19.29
CA ILE A 123 0.48 5.98 19.28
C ILE A 123 0.06 6.15 17.82
N PRO A 124 -1.26 6.12 17.53
CA PRO A 124 -1.77 6.44 16.21
C PRO A 124 -1.29 7.80 15.72
N THR A 125 -0.76 7.85 14.51
CA THR A 125 -0.18 9.07 13.95
C THR A 125 -0.77 9.39 12.58
N CYS A 126 -1.04 10.68 12.35
CA CYS A 126 -1.29 11.18 11.01
C CYS A 126 0.04 11.49 10.34
N PHE A 127 0.28 10.91 9.17
CA PHE A 127 1.41 11.21 8.31
C PHE A 127 0.95 11.82 6.99
N TYR A 128 1.81 12.61 6.36
CA TYR A 128 1.56 13.10 5.02
C TYR A 128 2.79 13.05 4.11
N GLU A 129 2.57 12.92 2.82
CA GLU A 129 3.57 13.11 1.78
C GLU A 129 2.97 13.99 0.68
N GLU A 130 3.71 15.00 0.26
CA GLU A 130 3.33 15.84 -0.88
C GLU A 130 3.66 15.11 -2.18
N LEU A 131 2.65 14.94 -3.03
CA LEU A 131 2.82 14.37 -4.37
C LEU A 131 3.48 15.38 -5.29
N SER A 132 4.60 14.98 -5.90
CA SER A 132 5.30 15.87 -6.83
C SER A 132 4.43 16.19 -8.05
N ILE A 133 4.50 17.44 -8.51
CA ILE A 133 3.79 17.90 -9.71
C ILE A 133 4.08 17.01 -10.92
N LYS A 134 5.32 16.52 -11.07
CA LYS A 134 5.71 15.61 -12.15
C LYS A 134 4.90 14.32 -12.17
N ILE A 135 4.72 13.70 -11.00
CA ILE A 135 3.90 12.50 -10.87
C ILE A 135 2.45 12.86 -11.25
N VAL A 136 1.90 13.95 -10.73
CA VAL A 136 0.52 14.35 -11.05
C VAL A 136 0.34 14.62 -12.56
N GLU A 137 1.30 15.28 -13.20
CA GLU A 137 1.30 15.60 -14.64
C GLU A 137 1.46 14.36 -15.53
N GLU A 138 2.35 13.42 -15.17
CA GLU A 138 2.54 12.15 -15.89
C GLU A 138 1.25 11.33 -15.97
N TRP A 139 0.36 11.48 -14.99
CA TRP A 139 -0.89 10.74 -14.89
C TRP A 139 -2.13 11.58 -15.25
N ASN A 140 -1.95 12.83 -15.69
CA ASN A 140 -3.07 13.75 -15.95
C ASN A 140 -3.96 13.30 -17.12
N ASP A 141 -3.41 12.54 -18.06
CA ASP A 141 -4.17 11.95 -19.19
C ASP A 141 -4.97 10.70 -18.79
N TYR A 142 -4.73 10.16 -17.60
CA TYR A 142 -5.39 8.96 -17.10
C TYR A 142 -6.39 9.33 -16.00
N LEU A 143 -7.67 9.36 -16.38
CA LEU A 143 -8.76 9.47 -15.41
C LEU A 143 -8.52 8.45 -14.28
N TYR A 144 -8.54 8.94 -13.04
CA TYR A 144 -8.41 8.16 -11.80
C TYR A 144 -6.99 7.72 -11.39
N MET A 145 -5.93 7.89 -12.19
CA MET A 145 -4.60 7.39 -11.79
C MET A 145 -3.93 8.21 -10.67
N THR A 146 -4.35 9.45 -10.47
CA THR A 146 -3.95 10.26 -9.31
C THR A 146 -4.35 9.62 -7.98
N SER A 147 -5.36 8.75 -7.97
CA SER A 147 -5.82 8.05 -6.77
C SER A 147 -4.89 6.92 -6.33
N ILE A 148 -3.91 6.54 -7.15
CA ILE A 148 -2.89 5.51 -6.85
C ILE A 148 -1.46 6.00 -7.11
N ALA A 149 -1.28 7.24 -7.54
CA ALA A 149 0.02 7.85 -7.82
C ALA A 149 1.01 7.72 -6.65
N PHE A 150 0.49 7.72 -5.42
CA PHE A 150 1.29 7.53 -4.22
C PHE A 150 2.01 6.18 -4.13
N LEU A 151 1.52 5.15 -4.82
CA LEU A 151 2.17 3.83 -4.83
C LEU A 151 3.58 3.89 -5.46
N LEU A 152 3.85 4.94 -6.24
CA LEU A 152 5.13 5.15 -6.90
C LEU A 152 6.18 5.79 -5.99
N THR A 153 5.77 6.44 -4.89
CA THR A 153 6.69 7.16 -4.02
C THR A 153 7.60 6.19 -3.26
N LYS A 154 8.83 6.64 -2.99
CA LYS A 154 9.83 5.82 -2.31
C LYS A 154 9.43 5.62 -0.85
N GLU A 155 8.90 6.65 -0.24
CA GLU A 155 8.45 6.73 1.14
C GLU A 155 7.28 5.77 1.38
N TYR A 156 6.30 5.70 0.46
CA TYR A 156 5.23 4.69 0.53
C TYR A 156 5.82 3.28 0.53
N LYS A 157 6.65 2.94 -0.46
CA LYS A 157 7.26 1.60 -0.63
C LYS A 157 8.05 1.16 0.61
N GLN A 158 8.72 2.08 1.29
CA GLN A 158 9.48 1.80 2.50
C GLN A 158 8.61 1.69 3.75
N THR A 159 7.55 2.50 3.81
CA THR A 159 6.70 2.60 5.00
C THR A 159 5.71 1.45 5.07
N ILE A 160 5.21 1.01 3.92
CA ILE A 160 4.10 0.08 3.86
C ILE A 160 4.42 -1.33 4.37
N LEU A 161 5.67 -1.78 4.19
CA LEU A 161 6.16 -3.08 4.64
C LEU A 161 6.10 -3.26 6.16
N LYS A 162 5.84 -2.18 6.90
CA LYS A 162 5.68 -2.21 8.35
C LYS A 162 4.24 -2.62 8.71
N TYR A 163 3.22 -2.25 7.96
CA TYR A 163 1.85 -2.49 8.41
C TYR A 163 1.39 -3.94 8.18
N HIS A 164 0.61 -4.49 9.10
CA HIS A 164 -0.06 -5.78 8.88
C HIS A 164 -1.18 -5.65 7.84
N TRP A 165 -1.86 -4.49 7.85
CA TRP A 165 -2.98 -4.20 6.96
C TRP A 165 -2.88 -2.80 6.37
N ILE A 166 -3.36 -2.70 5.14
CA ILE A 166 -3.43 -1.45 4.39
C ILE A 166 -4.87 -1.29 3.94
N LEU A 167 -5.48 -0.19 4.32
CA LEU A 167 -6.82 0.18 3.87
C LEU A 167 -6.73 1.46 3.06
N ARG A 168 -6.84 1.34 1.74
CA ARG A 168 -7.02 2.51 0.87
C ARG A 168 -8.44 3.01 1.00
N VAL A 169 -8.62 4.29 1.27
CA VAL A 169 -9.92 4.96 1.34
C VAL A 169 -9.95 6.17 0.42
N ASP A 170 -11.15 6.57 0.02
CA ASP A 170 -11.39 7.88 -0.56
C ASP A 170 -11.47 8.95 0.55
N GLN A 171 -11.27 10.21 0.18
CA GLN A 171 -11.23 11.33 1.14
C GLN A 171 -12.60 11.62 1.78
N ASP A 172 -13.70 11.18 1.16
CA ASP A 172 -15.09 11.31 1.62
C ASP A 172 -15.56 10.10 2.45
N ALA A 173 -14.65 9.16 2.73
CA ALA A 173 -14.93 8.03 3.60
C ALA A 173 -15.08 8.44 5.07
N ILE A 174 -15.81 7.62 5.81
CA ILE A 174 -15.92 7.72 7.28
C ILE A 174 -15.46 6.40 7.89
N LEU A 175 -14.54 6.46 8.84
CA LEU A 175 -14.13 5.30 9.60
C LEU A 175 -15.08 5.09 10.77
N SER A 176 -15.53 3.85 10.95
CA SER A 176 -16.39 3.46 12.07
C SER A 176 -15.67 2.46 12.98
N PRO A 177 -16.10 2.31 14.25
CA PRO A 177 -15.57 1.28 15.14
C PRO A 177 -15.68 -0.14 14.57
N GLY A 178 -16.57 -0.38 13.61
CA GLY A 178 -16.69 -1.64 12.87
C GLY A 178 -15.36 -2.10 12.24
N LEU A 179 -14.50 -1.17 11.85
CA LEU A 179 -13.17 -1.48 11.34
C LEU A 179 -12.31 -2.23 12.37
N LEU A 180 -12.33 -1.79 13.63
CA LEU A 180 -11.55 -2.42 14.71
C LEU A 180 -12.02 -3.86 14.95
N PHE A 181 -13.33 -4.08 14.98
CA PHE A 181 -13.90 -5.43 15.11
C PHE A 181 -13.49 -6.33 13.94
N GLY A 182 -13.51 -5.79 12.71
CA GLY A 182 -13.10 -6.53 11.52
C GLY A 182 -11.64 -6.97 11.57
N LEU A 183 -10.75 -6.07 11.99
CA LEU A 183 -9.31 -6.33 12.10
C LEU A 183 -9.02 -7.38 13.19
N LEU A 184 -9.61 -7.23 14.38
CA LEU A 184 -9.42 -8.18 15.49
C LEU A 184 -9.94 -9.58 15.15
N LYS A 185 -11.09 -9.68 14.48
CA LYS A 185 -11.63 -10.98 14.06
C LYS A 185 -10.73 -11.70 13.05
N LYS A 186 -9.96 -10.96 12.26
CA LYS A 186 -9.08 -11.52 11.22
C LYS A 186 -7.69 -11.90 11.75
N HIS A 187 -7.36 -11.50 12.98
CA HIS A 187 -6.06 -11.72 13.59
C HIS A 187 -6.24 -12.28 15.01
N PRO A 188 -6.73 -13.53 15.14
CA PRO A 188 -7.01 -14.18 16.41
C PRO A 188 -5.74 -14.50 17.21
#